data_AF-A0A5B7SZ48-F1
#
_entry.id   AF-A0A5B7SZ48-F1
#
_cell.length_a   1.000
_cell.length_b   1.000
_cell.length_c   1.000
_cell.angle_alpha   90.00
_cell.angle_beta   90.00
_cell.angle_gamma   90.00
#
_symmetry.space_group_name_H-M   'P 1'
#
loop_
_entity.id
_entity.type
_entity.pdbx_description
1 polymer ?
#
loop_
_entity_poly.entity_id
_entity_poly.type
_entity_poly.pdbx_seq_one_letter_code
_entity_poly.pdbx_strand_id
1 'polypeptide(L)'
;MLGINDDLRNLLLATNLGRSRDHPLAGWNILTILYGNRASADIPRTLGFIVEQYNINYLDGKTNEKMITDAVLKNVLKVLEEEASFVEVSPRKIRVRMASGAYHMQQAPVYRITSRGIEYLTMIPKVLDAESTVTANTARIEEYCNLVAKLNSPHLDATNTKLFNDFHNMVSAYSDVMKGMHKLGEDLDEVSNDLAFNHGGKVAEHLNQMLNKKALPAYTKLIQQGSLIQNLAKSESFSDQVARSRQGSDSLEIDQAINNQLKLSAQMHQDKIYVQEQLQILTTSFEPTASAIDSSYDSIYLIFQTILDSINLLSKEYDHIHSQTVDIKQLTKQIDGLLTNYQSISMPKQTPRHLAQDRQVSDTNDLLEAGVLGPVIYQADTTSKKVATVEDNPMIAEDDEVALDISEALSEFQKLVMVDENNGRLDRNLELQTIMARDEIMRLYSATNYDHYDSFAPFGRPIKKVTAIQKTGPIWLHCKNENYSVQLPCGFEFEF
;
A
#
# COMPACT_ATOMS: atom_id res chain seq x y z
N MET A 1 11.16 -22.99 -3.75
CA MET A 1 9.86 -23.07 -3.07
C MET A 1 9.82 -21.98 -2.02
N LEU A 2 8.96 -20.97 -2.17
CA LEU A 2 8.58 -20.15 -1.03
C LEU A 2 7.73 -21.07 -0.14
N GLY A 3 8.35 -21.64 0.90
CA GLY A 3 7.60 -22.41 1.89
C GLY A 3 6.58 -21.48 2.52
N ILE A 4 5.29 -21.71 2.26
CA ILE A 4 4.23 -20.96 2.93
C ILE A 4 4.31 -21.34 4.40
N ASN A 5 4.71 -20.38 5.26
CA ASN A 5 4.68 -20.55 6.71
C ASN A 5 3.24 -20.89 7.16
N ASP A 6 3.07 -21.67 8.23
CA ASP A 6 1.75 -22.10 8.69
C ASP A 6 0.86 -20.91 9.10
N ASP A 7 1.45 -19.82 9.60
CA ASP A 7 0.72 -18.59 9.92
C ASP A 7 0.29 -17.84 8.65
N LEU A 8 1.17 -17.75 7.65
CA LEU A 8 0.85 -17.19 6.32
C LEU A 8 -0.28 -17.99 5.67
N ARG A 9 -0.23 -19.32 5.77
CA ARG A 9 -1.26 -20.22 5.26
C ARG A 9 -2.60 -19.95 5.92
N ASN A 10 -2.64 -19.80 7.25
CA ASN A 10 -3.89 -19.54 7.98
C ASN A 10 -4.51 -18.19 7.57
N LEU A 11 -3.69 -17.16 7.41
CA LEU A 11 -4.13 -15.85 6.94
C LEU A 11 -4.65 -15.91 5.49
N LEU A 12 -3.95 -16.62 4.61
CA LEU A 12 -4.39 -16.83 3.23
C LEU A 12 -5.68 -17.66 3.12
N LEU A 13 -5.86 -18.66 3.98
CA LEU A 13 -7.11 -19.42 4.08
C LEU A 13 -8.27 -18.55 4.60
N ALA A 14 -8.00 -17.65 5.55
CA ALA A 14 -9.00 -16.71 6.06
C ALA A 14 -9.42 -15.66 5.01
N THR A 15 -8.48 -15.20 4.18
CA THR A 15 -8.77 -14.28 3.08
C THR A 15 -9.45 -14.96 1.89
N ASN A 16 -9.23 -16.27 1.69
CA ASN A 16 -9.83 -17.12 0.65
C ASN A 16 -9.92 -16.44 -0.73
N LEU A 17 -8.75 -16.00 -1.22
CA LEU A 17 -8.64 -15.30 -2.48
C LEU A 17 -8.97 -16.26 -3.64
N GLY A 18 -10.07 -16.01 -4.34
CA GLY A 18 -10.57 -16.86 -5.43
C GLY A 18 -11.78 -17.74 -5.08
N ARG A 19 -12.21 -17.77 -3.80
CA ARG A 19 -13.43 -18.44 -3.31
C ARG A 19 -13.59 -19.91 -3.75
N SER A 20 -12.51 -20.61 -4.01
CA SER A 20 -12.57 -22.02 -4.41
C SER A 20 -12.54 -22.92 -3.18
N ARG A 21 -13.60 -23.71 -2.98
CA ARG A 21 -13.68 -24.64 -1.86
C ARG A 21 -12.63 -25.74 -1.94
N ASP A 22 -12.38 -26.24 -3.16
CA ASP A 22 -11.51 -27.39 -3.39
C ASP A 22 -10.04 -26.95 -3.57
N HIS A 23 -9.79 -25.65 -3.78
CA HIS A 23 -8.45 -25.06 -3.95
C HIS A 23 -8.34 -23.70 -3.22
N PRO A 24 -8.28 -23.68 -1.88
CA PRO A 24 -8.44 -22.45 -1.09
C PRO A 24 -7.24 -21.49 -1.18
N LEU A 25 -6.07 -21.97 -1.61
CA LEU A 25 -4.87 -21.15 -1.84
C LEU A 25 -4.67 -20.76 -3.31
N ALA A 26 -5.63 -21.09 -4.17
CA ALA A 26 -5.48 -20.92 -5.62
C ALA A 26 -5.14 -19.48 -6.01
N GLY A 27 -5.83 -18.48 -5.43
CA GLY A 27 -5.59 -17.08 -5.75
C GLY A 27 -4.15 -16.63 -5.48
N TRP A 28 -3.60 -16.99 -4.31
CA TRP A 28 -2.23 -16.65 -3.94
C TRP A 28 -1.20 -17.33 -4.85
N ASN A 29 -1.38 -18.63 -5.09
CA ASN A 29 -0.47 -19.43 -5.92
C ASN A 29 -0.47 -18.93 -7.38
N ILE A 30 -1.64 -18.57 -7.93
CA ILE A 30 -1.76 -17.98 -9.27
C ILE A 30 -1.04 -16.64 -9.35
N LEU A 31 -1.22 -15.76 -8.37
CA LEU A 31 -0.48 -14.50 -8.31
C LEU A 31 1.03 -14.74 -8.24
N THR A 32 1.47 -15.71 -7.44
CA THR A 32 2.89 -16.10 -7.32
C THR A 32 3.44 -16.62 -8.65
N ILE A 33 2.68 -17.44 -9.39
CA ILE A 33 3.04 -17.90 -10.74
C ILE A 33 3.19 -16.71 -11.69
N LEU A 34 2.26 -15.76 -11.65
CA LEU A 34 2.31 -14.56 -12.48
C LEU A 34 3.45 -13.61 -12.05
N TYR A 35 3.84 -13.58 -10.79
CA TYR A 35 4.94 -12.73 -10.32
C TYR A 35 6.32 -13.30 -10.67
N GLY A 36 6.56 -14.57 -10.34
CA GLY A 36 7.88 -15.21 -10.40
C GLY A 36 8.36 -15.59 -11.80
N ASN A 37 7.45 -15.80 -12.76
CA ASN A 37 7.81 -16.31 -14.09
C ASN A 37 8.23 -15.18 -15.06
N ARG A 38 9.20 -14.36 -14.65
CA ARG A 38 9.84 -13.33 -15.52
C ARG A 38 10.90 -13.92 -16.45
N ALA A 39 11.38 -15.14 -16.17
CA ALA A 39 12.51 -15.79 -16.86
C ALA A 39 12.19 -16.34 -18.26
N SER A 40 10.91 -16.36 -18.68
CA SER A 40 10.53 -16.76 -20.04
C SER A 40 9.58 -15.72 -20.62
N ALA A 41 10.12 -14.57 -20.99
CA ALA A 41 9.39 -13.52 -21.72
C ALA A 41 8.75 -14.03 -23.02
N ASP A 42 9.19 -15.19 -23.52
CA ASP A 42 8.77 -15.79 -24.79
C ASP A 42 7.57 -16.76 -24.67
N ILE A 43 7.19 -17.18 -23.45
CA ILE A 43 6.04 -18.08 -23.25
C ILE A 43 4.81 -17.24 -22.85
N PRO A 44 3.74 -17.23 -23.65
CA PRO A 44 2.53 -16.49 -23.31
C PRO A 44 1.83 -17.13 -22.11
N ARG A 45 1.52 -16.30 -21.11
CA ARG A 45 0.82 -16.66 -19.86
C ARG A 45 -0.67 -16.92 -20.11
N THR A 46 -0.93 -17.98 -20.84
CA THR A 46 -2.28 -18.46 -21.14
C THR A 46 -2.85 -19.27 -19.99
N LEU A 47 -4.15 -19.57 -20.07
CA LEU A 47 -4.81 -20.42 -19.10
C LEU A 47 -4.11 -21.78 -18.94
N GLY A 48 -3.80 -22.47 -20.05
CA GLY A 48 -3.14 -23.78 -20.01
C GLY A 48 -1.77 -23.74 -19.34
N PHE A 49 -1.00 -22.67 -19.56
CA PHE A 49 0.28 -22.47 -18.88
C PHE A 49 0.12 -22.35 -17.36
N ILE A 50 -0.88 -21.59 -16.89
CA ILE A 50 -1.13 -21.42 -15.45
C ILE A 50 -1.57 -22.73 -14.81
N VAL A 51 -2.43 -23.52 -15.48
CA VAL A 51 -2.85 -24.85 -15.01
C VAL A 51 -1.66 -25.79 -14.88
N GLU A 52 -0.81 -25.84 -15.90
CA GLU A 52 0.38 -26.70 -15.91
C GLU A 52 1.34 -26.31 -14.77
N GLN A 53 1.66 -25.02 -14.64
CA GLN A 53 2.55 -24.54 -13.57
C GLN A 53 1.95 -24.78 -12.18
N TYR A 54 0.64 -24.57 -12.00
CA TYR A 54 -0.04 -24.83 -10.73
C TYR A 54 0.04 -26.31 -10.34
N ASN A 55 -0.33 -27.20 -11.27
CA ASN A 55 -0.40 -28.64 -11.01
C ASN A 55 0.98 -29.28 -10.81
N ILE A 56 2.05 -28.70 -11.38
CA ILE A 56 3.42 -29.21 -11.20
C ILE A 56 4.02 -28.70 -9.88
N ASN A 57 3.83 -27.43 -9.54
CA ASN A 57 4.65 -26.76 -8.52
C ASN A 57 3.90 -26.30 -7.27
N TYR A 58 2.57 -26.21 -7.28
CA TYR A 58 1.78 -25.49 -6.26
C TYR A 58 0.64 -26.31 -5.62
N LEU A 59 0.53 -27.60 -5.91
CA LEU A 59 -0.44 -28.48 -5.23
C LEU A 59 -0.08 -28.60 -3.74
N ASP A 60 -1.07 -28.38 -2.87
CA ASP A 60 -0.89 -28.47 -1.43
C ASP A 60 -0.84 -29.94 -0.97
N GLY A 61 0.37 -30.39 -0.67
CA GLY A 61 0.63 -31.73 -0.13
C GLY A 61 -0.01 -31.98 1.24
N LYS A 62 -0.31 -30.94 2.04
CA LYS A 62 -0.93 -31.13 3.37
C LYS A 62 -2.42 -31.46 3.31
N THR A 63 -3.14 -30.97 2.28
CA THR A 63 -4.57 -31.25 2.09
C THR A 63 -4.84 -32.32 1.04
N ASN A 64 -3.79 -32.90 0.43
CA ASN A 64 -3.88 -33.85 -0.67
C ASN A 64 -4.77 -33.31 -1.80
N GLU A 65 -4.48 -32.07 -2.21
CA GLU A 65 -5.22 -31.31 -3.20
C GLU A 65 -5.22 -32.04 -4.55
N LYS A 66 -6.40 -32.13 -5.19
CA LYS A 66 -6.51 -32.70 -6.54
C LYS A 66 -5.94 -31.73 -7.57
N MET A 67 -5.68 -32.20 -8.80
CA MET A 67 -5.28 -31.31 -9.89
C MET A 67 -6.35 -30.25 -10.18
N ILE A 68 -5.93 -29.00 -10.34
CA ILE A 68 -6.83 -27.90 -10.70
C ILE A 68 -7.33 -28.10 -12.13
N THR A 69 -8.62 -27.88 -12.32
CA THR A 69 -9.27 -27.96 -13.63
C THR A 69 -9.41 -26.56 -14.25
N ASP A 70 -9.45 -26.50 -15.58
CA ASP A 70 -9.65 -25.25 -16.33
C ASP A 70 -10.88 -24.47 -15.87
N ALA A 71 -11.96 -25.16 -15.50
CA ALA A 71 -13.20 -24.54 -15.05
C ALA A 71 -13.02 -23.82 -13.70
N VAL A 72 -12.35 -24.47 -12.74
CA VAL A 72 -12.04 -23.87 -11.44
C VAL A 72 -11.08 -22.71 -11.60
N LEU A 73 -10.04 -22.87 -12.42
CA LEU A 73 -9.07 -21.81 -12.66
C LEU A 73 -9.71 -20.58 -13.32
N LYS A 74 -10.63 -20.76 -14.30
CA LYS A 74 -11.39 -19.64 -14.89
C LYS A 74 -12.17 -18.86 -13.83
N ASN A 75 -12.83 -19.56 -12.91
CA ASN A 75 -13.58 -18.91 -11.84
C ASN A 75 -12.68 -18.12 -10.91
N VAL A 76 -11.51 -18.67 -10.53
CA VAL A 76 -10.54 -17.98 -9.68
C VAL A 76 -9.95 -16.76 -10.40
N LEU A 77 -9.55 -16.90 -11.67
CA LEU A 77 -9.03 -15.80 -12.48
C LEU A 77 -10.07 -14.69 -12.67
N LYS A 78 -11.34 -15.05 -12.88
CA LYS A 78 -12.43 -14.09 -12.96
C LYS A 78 -12.58 -13.27 -11.67
N VAL A 79 -12.47 -13.90 -10.51
CA VAL A 79 -12.49 -13.19 -9.21
C VAL A 79 -11.26 -12.28 -9.06
N LEU A 80 -10.08 -12.74 -9.47
CA LEU A 80 -8.84 -11.95 -9.42
C LEU A 80 -8.86 -10.73 -10.37
N GLU A 81 -9.56 -10.84 -11.50
CA GLU A 81 -9.74 -9.77 -12.49
C GLU A 81 -10.85 -8.80 -12.08
N GLU A 82 -12.08 -9.30 -11.89
CA GLU A 82 -13.29 -8.47 -11.72
C GLU A 82 -13.44 -7.89 -10.31
N GLU A 83 -13.19 -8.69 -9.26
CA GLU A 83 -13.42 -8.24 -7.88
C GLU A 83 -12.18 -7.61 -7.25
N ALA A 84 -10.99 -8.16 -7.53
CA ALA A 84 -9.75 -7.73 -6.88
C ALA A 84 -8.85 -6.84 -7.76
N SER A 85 -9.01 -6.88 -9.09
CA SER A 85 -8.17 -6.17 -10.07
C SER A 85 -6.66 -6.44 -9.88
N PHE A 86 -6.31 -7.63 -9.41
CA PHE A 86 -4.92 -8.07 -9.23
C PHE A 86 -4.30 -8.63 -10.52
N VAL A 87 -5.15 -8.95 -11.50
CA VAL A 87 -4.75 -9.52 -12.78
C VAL A 87 -5.47 -8.79 -13.91
N GLU A 88 -4.73 -8.45 -14.96
CA GLU A 88 -5.24 -7.89 -16.20
C GLU A 88 -5.23 -8.96 -17.30
N VAL A 89 -6.30 -9.01 -18.10
CA VAL A 89 -6.44 -9.93 -19.23
C VAL A 89 -6.32 -9.17 -20.54
N SER A 90 -5.31 -9.51 -21.34
CA SER A 90 -5.13 -8.96 -22.68
C SER A 90 -5.24 -10.05 -23.74
N PRO A 91 -6.12 -9.93 -24.75
CA PRO A 91 -6.17 -10.87 -25.86
C PRO A 91 -4.94 -10.67 -26.74
N ARG A 92 -4.11 -11.71 -26.88
CA ARG A 92 -2.91 -11.67 -27.74
C ARG A 92 -2.94 -12.79 -28.76
N LYS A 93 -2.37 -12.52 -29.94
CA LYS A 93 -2.07 -13.55 -30.94
C LYS A 93 -0.84 -14.31 -30.48
N ILE A 94 -0.99 -15.61 -30.23
CA ILE A 94 0.07 -16.47 -29.72
C ILE A 94 0.34 -17.62 -30.69
N ARG A 95 1.61 -18.06 -30.72
CA ARG A 95 2.01 -19.27 -31.46
C ARG A 95 1.78 -20.48 -30.56
N VAL A 96 0.86 -21.35 -30.96
CA VAL A 96 0.60 -22.62 -30.28
C VAL A 96 1.20 -23.74 -31.12
N ARG A 97 1.96 -24.63 -30.49
CA ARG A 97 2.47 -25.84 -31.14
C ARG A 97 1.37 -26.90 -31.14
N MET A 98 0.98 -27.36 -32.32
CA MET A 98 0.00 -28.44 -32.47
C MET A 98 0.64 -29.80 -32.19
N ALA A 99 -0.18 -30.82 -31.90
CA ALA A 99 0.27 -32.21 -31.73
C ALA A 99 1.02 -32.76 -32.97
N SER A 100 0.75 -32.20 -34.15
CA SER A 100 1.46 -32.48 -35.41
C SER A 100 2.86 -31.86 -35.50
N GLY A 101 3.29 -31.07 -34.52
CA GLY A 101 4.56 -30.37 -34.50
C GLY A 101 4.57 -29.00 -35.22
N ALA A 102 3.52 -28.67 -35.97
CA ALA A 102 3.35 -27.39 -36.66
C ALA A 102 2.91 -26.26 -35.70
N TYR A 103 3.22 -25.01 -36.04
CA TYR A 103 2.78 -23.84 -35.29
C TYR A 103 1.50 -23.24 -35.87
N HIS A 104 0.52 -22.97 -35.02
CA HIS A 104 -0.71 -22.29 -35.37
C HIS A 104 -0.84 -20.97 -34.59
N MET A 105 -1.24 -19.90 -35.27
CA MET A 105 -1.51 -18.61 -34.64
C MET A 105 -2.94 -18.59 -34.13
N GLN A 106 -3.12 -18.53 -32.81
CA GLN A 106 -4.43 -18.44 -32.16
C GLN A 106 -4.53 -17.16 -31.34
N GLN A 107 -5.70 -16.52 -31.28
CA GLN A 107 -5.98 -15.50 -30.28
C GLN A 107 -6.33 -16.18 -28.95
N ALA A 108 -5.60 -15.85 -27.89
CA ALA A 108 -5.86 -16.36 -26.56
C ALA A 108 -5.73 -15.24 -25.51
N PRO A 109 -6.47 -15.32 -24.40
CA PRO A 109 -6.30 -14.42 -23.27
C PRO A 109 -4.94 -14.67 -22.60
N VAL A 110 -4.17 -13.60 -22.42
CA VAL A 110 -2.90 -13.59 -21.70
C VAL A 110 -3.07 -12.80 -20.40
N TYR A 111 -2.77 -13.46 -19.29
CA TYR A 111 -2.91 -12.92 -17.95
C TYR A 111 -1.62 -12.24 -17.49
N ARG A 112 -1.74 -11.03 -16.96
CA ARG A 112 -0.63 -10.26 -16.37
C ARG A 112 -0.99 -9.81 -14.98
N ILE A 113 -0.06 -9.93 -14.04
CA ILE A 113 -0.26 -9.37 -12.70
C ILE A 113 -0.19 -7.84 -12.80
N THR A 114 -1.14 -7.16 -12.17
CA THR A 114 -1.16 -5.69 -12.08
C THR A 114 -0.22 -5.21 -10.97
N SER A 115 0.11 -3.92 -10.92
CA SER A 115 0.89 -3.34 -9.81
C SER A 115 0.25 -3.66 -8.46
N ARG A 116 -1.08 -3.55 -8.38
CA ARG A 116 -1.88 -3.90 -7.18
C ARG A 116 -1.71 -5.35 -6.75
N GLY A 117 -1.69 -6.29 -7.70
CA GLY A 117 -1.45 -7.70 -7.41
C GLY A 117 -0.04 -7.98 -6.91
N ILE A 118 0.97 -7.24 -7.41
CA ILE A 118 2.36 -7.35 -6.96
C ILE A 118 2.48 -6.83 -5.52
N GLU A 119 1.93 -5.66 -5.23
CA GLU A 119 1.94 -5.06 -3.89
C GLU A 119 1.23 -5.95 -2.87
N TYR A 120 0.09 -6.55 -3.23
CA TYR A 120 -0.57 -7.51 -2.36
C TYR A 120 0.34 -8.70 -2.00
N LEU A 121 1.09 -9.22 -2.98
CA LEU A 121 2.05 -10.30 -2.72
C LEU A 121 3.21 -9.88 -1.81
N THR A 122 3.67 -8.63 -1.91
CA THR A 122 4.79 -8.13 -1.09
C THR A 122 4.35 -7.69 0.30
N MET A 123 3.13 -7.18 0.46
CA MET A 123 2.62 -6.66 1.73
C MET A 123 2.20 -7.75 2.71
N ILE A 124 1.55 -8.83 2.25
CA ILE A 124 1.02 -9.86 3.14
C ILE A 124 2.10 -10.49 4.04
N PRO A 125 3.32 -10.83 3.55
CA PRO A 125 4.40 -11.29 4.41
C PRO A 125 4.83 -10.26 5.46
N LYS A 126 4.96 -8.98 5.09
CA LYS A 126 5.34 -7.90 6.02
C LYS A 126 4.31 -7.71 7.15
N VAL A 127 3.03 -7.77 6.80
CA VAL A 127 1.93 -7.69 7.79
C VAL A 127 1.98 -8.86 8.77
N LEU A 128 2.35 -10.05 8.29
CA LEU A 128 2.53 -11.22 9.13
C LEU A 128 3.76 -11.06 10.05
N ASP A 129 4.86 -10.53 9.54
CA ASP A 129 6.07 -10.25 10.33
C ASP A 129 5.77 -9.21 11.43
N ALA A 130 4.98 -8.17 11.13
CA ALA A 130 4.50 -7.21 12.11
C ALA A 130 3.60 -7.88 13.16
N GLU A 131 2.67 -8.76 12.77
CA GLU A 131 1.80 -9.50 13.70
C GLU A 131 2.60 -10.44 14.62
N SER A 132 3.59 -11.14 14.07
CA SER A 132 4.51 -11.99 14.83
C SER A 132 5.29 -11.16 15.86
N THR A 133 5.81 -10.01 15.42
CA THR A 133 6.55 -9.08 16.29
C THR A 133 5.66 -8.54 17.41
N VAL A 134 4.41 -8.16 17.14
CA VAL A 134 3.46 -7.75 18.19
C VAL A 134 3.20 -8.90 19.16
N THR A 135 2.92 -10.10 18.67
CA THR A 135 2.58 -11.23 19.53
C THR A 135 3.76 -11.60 20.44
N ALA A 136 4.97 -11.67 19.89
CA ALA A 136 6.20 -11.91 20.66
C ALA A 136 6.43 -10.80 21.70
N ASN A 137 6.27 -9.54 21.32
CA ASN A 137 6.41 -8.41 22.23
C ASN A 137 5.38 -8.42 23.35
N THR A 138 4.11 -8.69 23.05
CA THR A 138 3.06 -8.71 24.08
C THR A 138 3.35 -9.75 25.17
N ALA A 139 3.84 -10.94 24.79
CA ALA A 139 4.26 -11.96 25.75
C ALA A 139 5.46 -11.51 26.60
N ARG A 140 6.46 -10.87 25.99
CA ARG A 140 7.63 -10.32 26.72
C ARG A 140 7.27 -9.17 27.63
N ILE A 141 6.31 -8.33 27.26
CA ILE A 141 5.78 -7.26 28.12
C ILE A 141 5.10 -7.86 29.36
N GLU A 142 4.32 -8.92 29.20
CA GLU A 142 3.69 -9.60 30.34
C GLU A 142 4.73 -10.22 31.27
N GLU A 143 5.75 -10.88 30.73
CA GLU A 143 6.90 -11.38 31.50
C GLU A 143 7.60 -10.27 32.27
N TYR A 144 7.90 -9.15 31.61
CA TYR A 144 8.51 -7.97 32.23
C TYR A 144 7.63 -7.43 33.37
N CYS A 145 6.33 -7.22 33.15
CA CYS A 145 5.42 -6.72 34.18
C CYS A 145 5.36 -7.66 35.40
N ASN A 146 5.34 -8.97 35.17
CA ASN A 146 5.36 -9.97 36.25
C ASN A 146 6.67 -9.92 37.05
N LEU A 147 7.82 -9.74 36.38
CA LEU A 147 9.12 -9.61 37.04
C LEU A 147 9.24 -8.30 37.83
N VAL A 148 8.76 -7.18 37.29
CA VAL A 148 8.73 -5.89 38.01
C VAL A 148 7.86 -5.99 39.27
N ALA A 149 6.67 -6.58 39.17
CA ALA A 149 5.79 -6.79 40.32
C ALA A 149 6.46 -7.68 41.39
N LYS A 150 7.16 -8.73 40.97
CA LYS A 150 7.91 -9.63 41.87
C LYS A 150 9.05 -8.91 42.57
N LEU A 151 9.83 -8.10 41.84
CA LEU A 151 10.97 -7.35 42.37
C LEU A 151 10.57 -6.19 43.29
N ASN A 152 9.34 -5.69 43.20
CA ASN A 152 8.81 -4.65 44.08
C ASN A 152 8.07 -5.21 45.31
N SER A 153 8.20 -6.51 45.59
CA SER A 153 7.61 -7.12 46.78
C SER A 153 8.33 -6.64 48.04
N PRO A 154 7.60 -6.40 49.16
CA PRO A 154 8.18 -5.81 50.38
C PRO A 154 9.22 -6.70 51.07
N HIS A 155 9.27 -7.99 50.76
CA HIS A 155 10.23 -8.95 51.30
C HIS A 155 10.95 -9.67 50.16
N LEU A 156 12.13 -9.16 49.80
CA LEU A 156 13.01 -9.78 48.82
C LEU A 156 13.96 -10.74 49.53
N ASP A 157 13.97 -12.00 49.08
CA ASP A 157 14.91 -13.00 49.56
C ASP A 157 16.24 -12.88 48.79
N ALA A 158 17.29 -12.44 49.51
CA ALA A 158 18.64 -12.31 48.96
C ALA A 158 19.54 -13.52 49.28
N THR A 159 18.99 -14.60 49.85
CA THR A 159 19.77 -15.78 50.24
C THR A 159 20.12 -16.70 49.08
N ASN A 160 19.39 -16.59 47.98
CA ASN A 160 19.50 -17.44 46.79
C ASN A 160 19.74 -16.56 45.53
N THR A 161 20.37 -17.12 44.48
CA THR A 161 20.64 -16.47 43.18
C THR A 161 19.40 -16.03 42.40
N LYS A 162 18.21 -16.48 42.82
CA LYS A 162 16.93 -16.19 42.17
C LYS A 162 16.64 -14.69 41.98
N LEU A 163 16.94 -13.85 42.98
CA LEU A 163 16.68 -12.40 42.89
C LEU A 163 17.55 -11.74 41.81
N PHE A 164 18.83 -12.12 41.71
CA PHE A 164 19.71 -11.66 40.63
C PHE A 164 19.23 -12.15 39.26
N ASN A 165 18.83 -13.41 39.14
CA ASN A 165 18.31 -13.98 37.90
C ASN A 165 17.00 -13.30 37.47
N ASP A 166 16.09 -13.02 38.42
CA ASP A 166 14.84 -12.31 38.16
C ASP A 166 15.11 -10.88 37.67
N PHE A 167 16.08 -10.16 38.26
CA PHE A 167 16.50 -8.83 37.80
C PHE A 167 17.12 -8.88 36.40
N HIS A 168 18.03 -9.84 36.15
CA HIS A 168 18.65 -10.00 34.84
C HIS A 168 17.61 -10.33 33.76
N ASN A 169 16.68 -11.23 34.06
CA ASN A 169 15.57 -11.58 33.16
C ASN A 169 14.66 -10.37 32.91
N MET A 170 14.44 -9.51 33.92
CA MET A 170 13.66 -8.27 33.75
C MET A 170 14.33 -7.33 32.76
N VAL A 171 15.63 -7.08 32.92
CA VAL A 171 16.41 -6.22 32.01
C VAL A 171 16.45 -6.81 30.60
N SER A 172 16.66 -8.13 30.48
CA SER A 172 16.66 -8.84 29.19
C SER A 172 15.30 -8.74 28.50
N ALA A 173 14.21 -9.00 29.22
CA ALA A 173 12.84 -8.88 28.71
C ALA A 173 12.55 -7.45 28.24
N TYR A 174 13.00 -6.42 28.99
CA TYR A 174 12.88 -5.03 28.56
C TYR A 174 13.66 -4.76 27.26
N SER A 175 14.91 -5.21 27.17
CA SER A 175 15.72 -5.02 25.96
C SER A 175 15.07 -5.68 24.73
N ASP A 176 14.52 -6.89 24.90
CA ASP A 176 13.81 -7.61 23.85
C ASP A 176 12.53 -6.87 23.43
N VAL A 177 11.77 -6.32 24.38
CA VAL A 177 10.59 -5.50 24.09
C VAL A 177 10.97 -4.26 23.28
N MET A 178 12.03 -3.55 23.68
CA MET A 178 12.49 -2.35 22.97
C MET A 178 12.93 -2.66 21.55
N LYS A 179 13.71 -3.75 21.35
CA LYS A 179 14.09 -4.22 20.01
C LYS A 179 12.87 -4.55 19.16
N GLY A 180 11.89 -5.27 19.73
CA GLY A 180 10.66 -5.59 19.02
C GLY A 180 9.83 -4.35 18.71
N MET A 181 9.81 -3.34 19.60
CA MET A 181 9.09 -2.09 19.38
C MET A 181 9.72 -1.26 18.26
N HIS A 182 11.05 -1.18 18.22
CA HIS A 182 11.78 -0.54 17.12
C HIS A 182 11.50 -1.25 15.79
N LYS A 183 11.62 -2.59 15.78
CA LYS A 183 11.29 -3.38 14.59
C LYS A 183 9.84 -3.18 14.15
N LEU A 184 8.90 -3.19 15.10
CA LEU A 184 7.50 -2.95 14.79
C LEU A 184 7.28 -1.54 14.21
N GLY A 185 7.96 -0.53 14.74
CA GLY A 185 7.90 0.83 14.19
C GLY A 185 8.37 0.88 12.74
N GLU A 186 9.49 0.22 12.43
CA GLU A 186 10.03 0.10 11.06
C GLU A 186 9.08 -0.67 10.13
N ASP A 187 8.61 -1.85 10.55
CA ASP A 187 7.66 -2.67 9.80
C ASP A 187 6.35 -1.91 9.53
N LEU A 188 5.85 -1.14 10.53
CA LEU A 188 4.63 -0.35 10.40
C LEU A 188 4.81 0.87 9.53
N ASP A 189 5.95 1.55 9.58
CA ASP A 189 6.22 2.70 8.71
C ASP A 189 6.29 2.25 7.25
N GLU A 190 6.98 1.13 6.97
CA GLU A 190 7.04 0.56 5.62
C GLU A 190 5.65 0.12 5.12
N VAL A 191 4.89 -0.61 5.95
CA VAL A 191 3.54 -1.07 5.60
C VAL A 191 2.56 0.10 5.45
N SER A 192 2.68 1.13 6.30
CA SER A 192 1.85 2.34 6.26
C SER A 192 2.11 3.13 4.98
N ASN A 193 3.36 3.30 4.58
CA ASN A 193 3.71 3.94 3.31
C ASN A 193 3.19 3.12 2.12
N ASP A 194 3.45 1.80 2.08
CA ASP A 194 2.98 0.92 1.00
C ASP A 194 1.43 0.92 0.87
N LEU A 195 0.70 0.94 2.01
CA LEU A 195 -0.76 0.99 2.04
C LEU A 195 -1.34 2.35 1.66
N ALA A 196 -0.67 3.45 2.04
CA ALA A 196 -1.08 4.81 1.69
C ALA A 196 -1.00 5.08 0.19
N PHE A 197 -0.08 4.40 -0.51
CA PHE A 197 0.02 4.55 -1.95
C PHE A 197 -1.02 3.72 -2.73
N ASN A 198 -1.47 2.55 -2.25
CA ASN A 198 -2.40 1.71 -3.01
C ASN A 198 -3.32 0.79 -2.16
N HIS A 199 -4.61 0.81 -2.55
CA HIS A 199 -5.80 0.34 -1.82
C HIS A 199 -5.77 -1.09 -1.22
N GLY A 200 -5.24 -1.21 0.00
CA GLY A 200 -5.25 -2.43 0.84
C GLY A 200 -6.24 -2.40 2.00
N GLY A 201 -7.54 -2.15 1.77
CA GLY A 201 -8.53 -1.92 2.83
C GLY A 201 -8.67 -3.06 3.87
N LYS A 202 -8.74 -4.33 3.44
CA LYS A 202 -8.90 -5.47 4.38
C LYS A 202 -7.65 -5.80 5.19
N VAL A 203 -6.49 -5.56 4.60
CA VAL A 203 -5.20 -5.84 5.24
C VAL A 203 -4.89 -4.75 6.26
N ALA A 204 -5.12 -3.49 5.89
CA ALA A 204 -5.08 -2.35 6.81
C ALA A 204 -6.06 -2.55 7.98
N GLU A 205 -7.29 -2.99 7.73
CA GLU A 205 -8.28 -3.26 8.78
C GLU A 205 -7.79 -4.33 9.76
N HIS A 206 -7.27 -5.45 9.26
CA HIS A 206 -6.76 -6.53 10.13
C HIS A 206 -5.62 -6.04 11.03
N LEU A 207 -4.65 -5.33 10.45
CA LEU A 207 -3.51 -4.81 11.17
C LEU A 207 -3.94 -3.73 12.19
N ASN A 208 -4.86 -2.83 11.81
CA ASN A 208 -5.41 -1.82 12.71
C ASN A 208 -6.16 -2.47 13.89
N GLN A 209 -6.99 -3.49 13.64
CA GLN A 209 -7.65 -4.24 14.71
C GLN A 209 -6.65 -4.92 15.65
N MET A 210 -5.58 -5.50 15.10
CA MET A 210 -4.54 -6.16 15.87
C MET A 210 -3.78 -5.18 16.76
N LEU A 211 -3.37 -4.03 16.22
CA LEU A 211 -2.69 -2.97 16.97
C LEU A 211 -3.57 -2.41 18.09
N ASN A 212 -4.84 -2.12 17.79
CA ASN A 212 -5.80 -1.60 18.77
C ASN A 212 -6.16 -2.60 19.87
N LYS A 213 -6.34 -3.89 19.53
CA LYS A 213 -6.80 -4.90 20.51
C LYS A 213 -5.68 -5.51 21.33
N LYS A 214 -4.46 -5.64 20.78
CA LYS A 214 -3.34 -6.33 21.43
C LYS A 214 -2.20 -5.38 21.80
N ALA A 215 -1.66 -4.67 20.81
CA ALA A 215 -0.42 -3.90 20.99
C ALA A 215 -0.61 -2.71 21.93
N LEU A 216 -1.59 -1.83 21.66
CA LEU A 216 -1.85 -0.63 22.46
C LEU A 216 -2.14 -0.91 23.94
N PRO A 217 -3.01 -1.88 24.30
CA PRO A 217 -3.23 -2.25 25.70
C PRO A 217 -1.96 -2.77 26.39
N ALA A 218 -1.14 -3.56 25.70
CA ALA A 218 0.10 -4.09 26.26
C ALA A 218 1.12 -2.97 26.50
N TYR A 219 1.31 -2.05 25.55
CA TYR A 219 2.21 -0.91 25.72
C TYR A 219 1.73 0.04 26.82
N THR A 220 0.42 0.25 26.94
CA THR A 220 -0.16 1.03 28.04
C THR A 220 0.16 0.40 29.40
N LYS A 221 0.05 -0.94 29.53
CA LYS A 221 0.44 -1.65 30.76
C LYS A 221 1.94 -1.50 31.07
N LEU A 222 2.79 -1.47 30.05
CA LEU A 222 4.23 -1.28 30.21
C LEU A 222 4.55 0.12 30.75
N ILE A 223 3.97 1.17 30.16
CA ILE A 223 4.15 2.56 30.61
C ILE A 223 3.71 2.73 32.07
N GLN A 224 2.64 2.04 32.48
CA GLN A 224 2.16 2.05 33.87
C GLN A 224 3.16 1.47 34.88
N GLN A 225 4.14 0.65 34.46
CA GLN A 225 5.17 0.12 35.35
C GLN A 225 6.26 1.15 35.71
N GLY A 226 6.29 2.31 35.03
CA GLY A 226 7.34 3.32 35.22
C GLY A 226 7.48 3.80 36.68
N SER A 227 6.38 3.96 37.41
CA SER A 227 6.43 4.35 38.83
C SER A 227 7.05 3.25 39.72
N LEU A 228 6.85 1.99 39.37
CA LEU A 228 7.43 0.87 40.13
C LEU A 228 8.94 0.79 39.90
N ILE A 229 9.42 1.03 38.68
CA ILE A 229 10.85 1.12 38.37
C ILE A 229 11.50 2.30 39.09
N GLN A 230 10.85 3.48 39.11
CA GLN A 230 11.34 4.63 39.86
C GLN A 230 11.47 4.33 41.36
N ASN A 231 10.55 3.55 41.92
CA ASN A 231 10.63 3.12 43.32
C ASN A 231 11.81 2.17 43.56
N LEU A 232 12.08 1.25 42.63
CA LEU A 232 13.25 0.36 42.69
C LEU A 232 14.57 1.14 42.58
N ALA A 233 14.64 2.12 41.68
CA ALA A 233 15.81 2.97 41.50
C ALA A 233 16.09 3.88 42.71
N LYS A 234 15.04 4.35 43.39
CA LYS A 234 15.16 5.17 44.63
C LYS A 234 15.49 4.34 45.87
N SER A 235 15.37 3.02 45.81
CA SER A 235 15.68 2.15 46.94
C SER A 235 17.19 1.97 47.08
N GLU A 236 17.78 2.61 48.10
CA GLU A 236 19.22 2.53 48.38
C GLU A 236 19.71 1.11 48.66
N SER A 237 18.83 0.22 49.14
CA SER A 237 19.17 -1.14 49.53
C SER A 237 18.98 -2.17 48.42
N PHE A 238 18.23 -1.85 47.36
CA PHE A 238 17.88 -2.82 46.31
C PHE A 238 19.10 -3.27 45.52
N SER A 239 19.96 -2.34 45.08
CA SER A 239 21.19 -2.69 44.35
C SER A 239 22.11 -3.59 45.17
N ASP A 240 22.15 -3.37 46.49
CA ASP A 240 22.96 -4.19 47.41
C ASP A 240 22.36 -5.58 47.62
N GLN A 241 21.03 -5.70 47.71
CA GLN A 241 20.34 -6.98 47.84
C GLN A 241 20.47 -7.85 46.58
N VAL A 242 20.34 -7.25 45.40
CA VAL A 242 20.51 -7.94 44.11
C VAL A 242 21.95 -8.42 43.92
N ALA A 243 22.94 -7.57 44.23
CA ALA A 243 24.35 -7.96 44.16
C ALA A 243 24.70 -9.08 45.17
N ARG A 244 24.14 -9.04 46.38
CA ARG A 244 24.31 -10.11 47.38
C ARG A 244 23.67 -11.43 46.95
N SER A 245 22.50 -11.37 46.31
CA SER A 245 21.78 -12.56 45.84
C SER A 245 22.61 -13.41 44.88
N ARG A 246 23.43 -12.80 44.01
CA ARG A 246 24.31 -13.54 43.10
C ARG A 246 25.31 -14.44 43.82
N GLN A 247 25.69 -14.09 45.05
CA GLN A 247 26.57 -14.86 45.93
C GLN A 247 25.79 -15.75 46.91
N GLY A 248 24.51 -16.03 46.60
CA GLY A 248 23.64 -16.87 47.39
C GLY A 248 24.16 -18.30 47.58
N SER A 249 23.51 -19.05 48.46
CA SER A 249 23.94 -20.41 48.84
C SER A 249 23.96 -21.43 47.70
N ASP A 250 23.26 -21.13 46.60
CA ASP A 250 23.09 -21.97 45.41
C ASP A 250 23.95 -21.52 44.21
N SER A 251 24.82 -20.53 44.40
CA SER A 251 25.74 -20.07 43.37
C SER A 251 26.79 -21.14 43.03
N LEU A 252 27.03 -21.34 41.73
CA LEU A 252 28.03 -22.26 41.18
C LEU A 252 29.40 -21.57 40.95
N GLU A 253 29.60 -20.37 41.51
CA GLU A 253 30.83 -19.62 41.30
C GLU A 253 32.04 -20.27 41.99
N ILE A 254 33.09 -20.52 41.20
CA ILE A 254 34.33 -21.18 41.66
C ILE A 254 34.99 -20.39 42.79
N ASP A 255 34.93 -19.06 42.74
CA ASP A 255 35.54 -18.19 43.74
C ASP A 255 34.82 -18.28 45.11
N GLN A 256 33.53 -18.66 45.13
CA GLN A 256 32.78 -18.97 46.35
C GLN A 256 33.19 -20.33 46.92
N ALA A 257 33.38 -21.33 46.06
CA ALA A 257 33.87 -22.66 46.48
C ALA A 257 35.30 -22.63 47.07
N ILE A 258 36.14 -21.69 46.61
CA ILE A 258 37.53 -21.53 47.06
C ILE A 258 37.66 -20.45 48.18
N ASN A 259 36.54 -19.84 48.63
CA ASN A 259 36.52 -18.77 49.64
C ASN A 259 37.42 -17.57 49.31
N ASN A 260 37.48 -17.16 48.03
CA ASN A 260 38.30 -16.03 47.60
C ASN A 260 37.61 -14.69 47.87
N GLN A 261 37.69 -14.20 49.11
CA GLN A 261 36.98 -12.99 49.57
C GLN A 261 37.32 -11.72 48.78
N LEU A 262 38.55 -11.59 48.26
CA LEU A 262 38.97 -10.42 47.48
C LEU A 262 38.26 -10.36 46.12
N LYS A 263 38.14 -11.48 45.41
CA LYS A 263 37.40 -11.52 44.14
C LYS A 263 35.90 -11.39 44.34
N LEU A 264 35.35 -12.05 45.35
CA LEU A 264 33.91 -11.96 45.66
C LEU A 264 33.50 -10.51 45.98
N SER A 265 34.28 -9.78 46.77
CA SER A 265 34.01 -8.37 47.06
C SER A 265 34.14 -7.46 45.82
N ALA A 266 35.14 -7.70 44.96
CA ALA A 266 35.29 -6.97 43.71
C ALA A 266 34.11 -7.22 42.75
N GLN A 267 33.68 -8.48 42.64
CA GLN A 267 32.56 -8.87 41.80
C GLN A 267 31.24 -8.31 42.32
N MET A 268 31.00 -8.35 43.63
CA MET A 268 29.83 -7.72 44.26
C MET A 268 29.78 -6.21 43.97
N HIS A 269 30.93 -5.53 43.96
CA HIS A 269 30.98 -4.12 43.59
C HIS A 269 30.63 -3.89 42.11
N GLN A 270 31.14 -4.72 41.21
CA GLN A 270 30.79 -4.68 39.78
C GLN A 270 29.31 -4.95 39.55
N ASP A 271 28.73 -5.95 40.23
CA ASP A 271 27.31 -6.27 40.14
C ASP A 271 26.43 -5.15 40.66
N LYS A 272 26.84 -4.49 41.75
CA LYS A 272 26.14 -3.30 42.26
C LYS A 272 26.13 -2.18 41.23
N ILE A 273 27.28 -1.88 40.62
CA ILE A 273 27.40 -0.86 39.57
C ILE A 273 26.51 -1.23 38.39
N TYR A 274 26.56 -2.48 37.92
CA TYR A 274 25.70 -2.97 36.84
C TYR A 274 24.21 -2.78 37.14
N VAL A 275 23.75 -3.16 38.34
CA VAL A 275 22.34 -2.99 38.73
C VAL A 275 21.95 -1.52 38.76
N GLN A 276 22.82 -0.64 39.27
CA GLN A 276 22.57 0.81 39.31
C GLN A 276 22.50 1.42 37.90
N GLU A 277 23.44 1.07 37.01
CA GLU A 277 23.45 1.53 35.62
C GLU A 277 22.18 1.09 34.88
N GLN A 278 21.81 -0.20 34.99
CA GLN A 278 20.61 -0.71 34.33
C GLN A 278 19.32 -0.07 34.87
N LEU A 279 19.22 0.15 36.18
CA LEU A 279 18.07 0.87 36.76
C LEU A 279 18.02 2.33 36.31
N GLN A 280 19.18 2.99 36.16
CA GLN A 280 19.24 4.36 35.66
C GLN A 280 18.79 4.45 34.20
N ILE A 281 19.25 3.53 33.34
CA ILE A 281 18.82 3.43 31.93
C ILE A 281 17.32 3.21 31.84
N LEU A 282 16.79 2.23 32.59
CA LEU A 282 15.36 1.96 32.66
C LEU A 282 14.59 3.19 33.16
N THR A 283 15.05 3.83 34.24
CA THR A 283 14.35 5.01 34.78
C THR A 283 14.29 6.13 33.75
N THR A 284 15.38 6.38 33.04
CA THR A 284 15.47 7.42 32.01
C THR A 284 14.53 7.14 30.83
N SER A 285 14.38 5.89 30.41
CA SER A 285 13.46 5.53 29.31
C SER A 285 11.98 5.67 29.65
N PHE A 286 11.63 5.66 30.94
CA PHE A 286 10.28 5.91 31.46
C PHE A 286 10.02 7.39 31.82
N GLU A 287 10.99 8.29 31.66
CA GLU A 287 10.79 9.73 31.92
C GLU A 287 10.02 10.41 30.79
N PRO A 288 8.83 11.01 31.06
CA PRO A 288 8.00 11.64 30.04
C PRO A 288 8.44 13.07 29.66
N THR A 289 9.66 13.49 30.02
CA THR A 289 10.10 14.88 29.78
C THR A 289 10.63 15.04 28.37
N ALA A 290 10.34 16.17 27.71
CA ALA A 290 10.81 16.44 26.34
C ALA A 290 12.33 16.29 26.21
N SER A 291 13.09 16.75 27.21
CA SER A 291 14.55 16.60 27.23
C SER A 291 15.03 15.15 27.39
N ALA A 292 14.33 14.29 28.14
CA ALA A 292 14.65 12.87 28.23
C ALA A 292 14.29 12.12 26.94
N ILE A 293 13.18 12.52 26.29
CA ILE A 293 12.73 11.96 25.01
C ILE A 293 13.74 12.30 23.89
N ASP A 294 14.20 13.54 23.80
CA ASP A 294 15.14 13.97 22.76
C ASP A 294 16.57 13.43 22.96
N SER A 295 16.94 13.15 24.22
CA SER A 295 18.29 12.66 24.56
C SER A 295 18.42 11.14 24.58
N SER A 296 17.30 10.39 24.61
CA SER A 296 17.31 8.93 24.63
C SER A 296 16.61 8.36 23.41
N TYR A 297 17.40 7.73 22.53
CA TYR A 297 16.89 6.97 21.37
C TYR A 297 15.94 5.84 21.78
N ASP A 298 16.09 5.33 23.00
CA ASP A 298 15.27 4.27 23.60
C ASP A 298 14.11 4.81 24.47
N SER A 299 13.68 6.05 24.24
CA SER A 299 12.47 6.57 24.88
C SER A 299 11.24 5.78 24.40
N ILE A 300 10.57 5.13 25.36
CA ILE A 300 9.35 4.34 25.12
C ILE A 300 8.26 5.22 24.52
N TYR A 301 8.22 6.50 24.92
CA TYR A 301 7.24 7.47 24.44
C TYR A 301 7.44 7.85 22.97
N LEU A 302 8.68 7.94 22.50
CA LEU A 302 8.97 8.24 21.09
C LEU A 302 8.46 7.09 20.20
N ILE A 303 8.83 5.86 20.52
CA ILE A 303 8.41 4.70 19.74
C ILE A 303 6.90 4.50 19.80
N PHE A 304 6.30 4.72 20.98
CA PHE A 304 4.85 4.67 21.14
C PHE A 304 4.15 5.73 20.27
N GLN A 305 4.70 6.95 20.19
CA GLN A 305 4.18 8.00 19.33
C GLN A 305 4.30 7.62 17.85
N THR A 306 5.43 7.07 17.41
CA THR A 306 5.59 6.57 16.03
C THR A 306 4.53 5.52 15.69
N ILE A 307 4.31 4.54 16.57
CA ILE A 307 3.28 3.52 16.38
C ILE A 307 1.88 4.14 16.29
N LEU A 308 1.57 5.13 17.14
CA LEU A 308 0.30 5.85 17.08
C LEU A 308 0.13 6.63 15.78
N ASP A 309 1.19 7.28 15.29
CA ASP A 309 1.16 8.03 14.04
C ASP A 309 0.93 7.09 12.85
N SER A 310 1.60 5.93 12.81
CA SER A 310 1.32 4.89 11.81
C SER A 310 -0.12 4.36 11.91
N ILE A 311 -0.65 4.12 13.11
CA ILE A 311 -2.06 3.70 13.30
C ILE A 311 -3.03 4.76 12.77
N ASN A 312 -2.75 6.05 13.04
CA ASN A 312 -3.58 7.15 12.59
C ASN A 312 -3.56 7.26 11.06
N LEU A 313 -2.39 7.08 10.44
CA LEU A 313 -2.24 7.07 8.98
C LEU A 313 -3.03 5.91 8.37
N LEU A 314 -2.88 4.69 8.89
CA LEU A 314 -3.63 3.52 8.45
C LEU A 314 -5.15 3.68 8.62
N SER A 315 -5.59 4.33 9.71
CA SER A 315 -7.01 4.59 9.95
C SER A 315 -7.57 5.61 8.96
N LYS A 316 -6.83 6.70 8.69
CA LYS A 316 -7.21 7.68 7.67
C LYS A 316 -7.30 7.05 6.29
N GLU A 317 -6.36 6.18 5.93
CA GLU A 317 -6.39 5.48 4.64
C GLU A 317 -7.55 4.50 4.54
N TYR A 318 -7.87 3.79 5.62
CA TYR A 318 -9.07 2.96 5.65
C TYR A 318 -10.34 3.79 5.40
N ASP A 319 -10.51 4.91 6.10
CA ASP A 319 -11.65 5.81 5.94
C ASP A 319 -11.68 6.44 4.53
N HIS A 320 -10.51 6.77 3.97
CA HIS A 320 -10.35 7.27 2.62
C HIS A 320 -10.77 6.24 1.56
N ILE A 321 -10.34 4.98 1.68
CA ILE A 321 -10.78 3.90 0.79
C ILE A 321 -12.29 3.68 0.91
N HIS A 322 -12.84 3.69 2.13
CA HIS A 322 -14.27 3.46 2.35
C HIS A 322 -15.14 4.61 1.81
N SER A 323 -14.64 5.85 1.87
CA SER A 323 -15.30 7.02 1.31
C SER A 323 -15.16 7.12 -0.22
N GLN A 324 -14.06 6.60 -0.80
CA GLN A 324 -13.86 6.50 -2.24
C GLN A 324 -14.60 5.33 -2.89
N THR A 325 -14.90 4.25 -2.16
CA THR A 325 -15.89 3.27 -2.59
C THR A 325 -17.26 3.92 -2.58
N VAL A 326 -17.54 4.66 -3.65
CA VAL A 326 -18.82 5.04 -4.22
C VAL A 326 -19.96 4.92 -3.23
N ASP A 327 -20.53 6.05 -2.81
CA ASP A 327 -21.84 6.04 -2.17
C ASP A 327 -22.85 5.42 -3.14
N ILE A 328 -23.01 4.09 -3.05
CA ILE A 328 -23.87 3.30 -3.92
C ILE A 328 -25.28 3.87 -3.87
N LYS A 329 -25.68 4.48 -2.75
CA LYS A 329 -26.98 5.15 -2.65
C LYS A 329 -27.01 6.42 -3.47
N GLN A 330 -25.96 7.23 -3.47
CA GLN A 330 -25.88 8.43 -4.32
C GLN A 330 -25.78 8.07 -5.81
N LEU A 331 -25.00 7.05 -6.16
CA LEU A 331 -24.87 6.59 -7.55
C LEU A 331 -26.15 5.91 -8.03
N THR A 332 -26.84 5.15 -7.17
CA THR A 332 -28.17 4.61 -7.45
C THR A 332 -29.19 5.74 -7.60
N LYS A 333 -29.12 6.79 -6.79
CA LYS A 333 -29.99 7.98 -6.92
C LYS A 333 -29.71 8.77 -8.21
N GLN A 334 -28.46 8.82 -8.65
CA GLN A 334 -28.07 9.40 -9.94
C GLN A 334 -28.52 8.52 -11.12
N ILE A 335 -28.40 7.19 -11.01
CA ILE A 335 -28.92 6.23 -11.98
C ILE A 335 -30.44 6.33 -12.04
N ASP A 336 -31.14 6.40 -10.91
CA ASP A 336 -32.60 6.59 -10.85
C ASP A 336 -32.99 7.94 -11.46
N GLY A 337 -32.21 9.01 -11.21
CA GLY A 337 -32.39 10.31 -11.87
C GLY A 337 -32.18 10.26 -13.38
N LEU A 338 -31.19 9.52 -13.85
CA LEU A 338 -30.91 9.30 -15.28
C LEU A 338 -32.00 8.42 -15.93
N LEU A 339 -32.45 7.38 -15.23
CA LEU A 339 -33.56 6.52 -15.64
C LEU A 339 -34.88 7.30 -15.66
N THR A 340 -35.08 8.29 -14.80
CA THR A 340 -36.28 9.16 -14.85
C THR A 340 -36.33 9.97 -16.16
N ASN A 341 -35.17 10.30 -16.73
CA ASN A 341 -35.04 11.05 -17.99
C ASN A 341 -34.89 10.16 -19.24
N TYR A 342 -34.99 8.82 -19.11
CA TYR A 342 -34.72 7.91 -20.23
C TYR A 342 -35.63 8.13 -21.45
N GLN A 343 -36.84 8.68 -21.24
CA GLN A 343 -37.79 8.99 -22.32
C GLN A 343 -37.35 10.16 -23.20
N SER A 344 -36.45 11.02 -22.71
CA SER A 344 -35.89 12.15 -23.47
C SER A 344 -34.66 11.77 -24.31
N ILE A 345 -34.08 10.59 -24.08
CA ILE A 345 -32.91 10.09 -24.79
C ILE A 345 -33.40 9.29 -26.00
N SER A 346 -33.50 9.91 -27.17
CA SER A 346 -33.69 9.17 -28.41
C SER A 346 -32.38 8.50 -28.80
N MET A 347 -32.21 7.23 -28.46
CA MET A 347 -31.14 6.44 -29.08
C MET A 347 -31.48 6.26 -30.56
N PRO A 348 -30.59 6.64 -31.50
CA PRO A 348 -30.80 6.33 -32.90
C PRO A 348 -30.93 4.82 -33.05
N LYS A 349 -32.07 4.38 -33.58
CA LYS A 349 -32.36 2.96 -33.78
C LYS A 349 -31.22 2.38 -34.59
N GLN A 350 -30.51 1.39 -34.03
CA GLN A 350 -29.42 0.70 -34.70
C GLN A 350 -29.93 0.25 -36.07
N THR A 351 -29.31 0.75 -37.15
CA THR A 351 -29.67 0.28 -38.50
C THR A 351 -29.50 -1.23 -38.50
N PRO A 352 -30.55 -2.01 -38.80
CA PRO A 352 -30.44 -3.46 -38.82
C PRO A 352 -29.26 -3.84 -39.71
N ARG A 353 -28.28 -4.54 -39.12
CA ARG A 353 -27.18 -5.15 -39.87
C ARG A 353 -27.76 -6.32 -40.65
N HIS A 354 -28.37 -6.03 -41.80
CA HIS A 354 -28.63 -7.06 -42.77
C HIS A 354 -27.28 -7.54 -43.30
N LEU A 355 -26.96 -8.81 -43.05
CA LEU A 355 -25.90 -9.49 -43.79
C LEU A 355 -26.27 -9.46 -45.28
N ALA A 356 -25.27 -9.50 -46.17
CA ALA A 356 -25.49 -9.48 -47.63
C ALA A 356 -26.42 -10.61 -48.14
N GLN A 357 -26.72 -11.61 -47.30
CA GLN A 357 -27.57 -12.76 -47.61
C GLN A 357 -29.03 -12.65 -47.11
N ASP A 358 -29.40 -11.56 -46.43
CA ASP A 358 -30.76 -11.38 -45.89
C ASP A 358 -31.79 -10.87 -46.92
N ARG A 359 -31.41 -10.84 -48.21
CA ARG A 359 -32.28 -10.48 -49.35
C ARG A 359 -33.00 -11.70 -49.94
N GLN A 360 -33.62 -12.54 -49.12
CA GLN A 360 -34.42 -13.67 -49.62
C GLN A 360 -35.94 -13.53 -49.45
N VAL A 361 -36.41 -12.37 -49.00
CA VAL A 361 -37.85 -12.07 -49.04
C VAL A 361 -38.10 -11.07 -50.17
N SER A 362 -38.46 -11.62 -51.32
CA SER A 362 -38.88 -10.88 -52.51
C SER A 362 -40.20 -10.15 -52.24
N ASP A 363 -40.14 -8.82 -52.17
CA ASP A 363 -41.33 -7.98 -52.20
C ASP A 363 -41.95 -8.04 -53.61
N THR A 364 -43.24 -8.37 -53.69
CA THR A 364 -43.94 -8.64 -54.96
C THR A 364 -44.30 -7.38 -55.77
N ASN A 365 -43.90 -6.19 -55.30
CA ASN A 365 -44.19 -4.91 -55.95
C ASN A 365 -42.94 -4.17 -56.49
N ASP A 366 -41.78 -4.84 -56.58
CA ASP A 366 -40.58 -4.24 -57.20
C ASP A 366 -40.71 -4.27 -58.74
N LEU A 367 -41.10 -3.12 -59.31
CA LEU A 367 -41.37 -2.89 -60.73
C LEU A 367 -40.09 -2.71 -61.58
N LEU A 368 -39.01 -3.42 -61.25
CA LEU A 368 -37.81 -3.52 -62.07
C LEU A 368 -37.68 -4.93 -62.62
N GLU A 369 -38.54 -5.25 -63.59
CA GLU A 369 -38.58 -6.51 -64.31
C GLU A 369 -37.22 -6.88 -64.92
N ALA A 370 -36.66 -7.99 -64.46
CA ALA A 370 -35.49 -8.68 -65.01
C ALA A 370 -35.80 -9.39 -66.35
N GLY A 371 -36.58 -8.74 -67.23
CA GLY A 371 -36.92 -9.23 -68.57
C GLY A 371 -36.08 -8.65 -69.70
N VAL A 372 -35.14 -7.74 -69.41
CA VAL A 372 -34.37 -7.00 -70.45
C VAL A 372 -32.85 -7.24 -70.37
N LEU A 373 -32.36 -8.10 -69.46
CA LEU A 373 -30.93 -8.36 -69.35
C LEU A 373 -30.50 -9.51 -70.27
N GLY A 374 -29.77 -9.17 -71.33
CA GLY A 374 -29.15 -10.11 -72.28
C GLY A 374 -28.09 -11.03 -71.63
N PRO A 375 -27.57 -12.04 -72.37
CA PRO A 375 -26.75 -13.09 -71.80
C PRO A 375 -25.45 -12.55 -71.17
N VAL A 376 -25.21 -12.94 -69.92
CA VAL A 376 -24.02 -12.60 -69.13
C VAL A 376 -22.81 -13.37 -69.66
N ILE A 377 -21.83 -12.66 -70.21
CA ILE A 377 -20.51 -13.20 -70.55
C ILE A 377 -19.62 -13.03 -69.31
N TYR A 378 -19.17 -14.14 -68.74
CA TYR A 378 -18.20 -14.12 -67.64
C TYR A 378 -16.81 -13.75 -68.20
N GLN A 379 -16.41 -12.49 -68.08
CA GLN A 379 -15.00 -12.12 -68.16
C GLN A 379 -14.40 -12.17 -66.75
N ALA A 380 -13.27 -12.88 -66.61
CA ALA A 380 -12.53 -12.93 -65.36
C ALA A 380 -11.86 -11.58 -65.12
N ASP A 381 -12.44 -10.76 -64.25
CA ASP A 381 -11.79 -9.54 -63.80
C ASP A 381 -10.55 -9.89 -62.97
N THR A 382 -9.38 -9.66 -63.54
CA THR A 382 -8.12 -9.59 -62.80
C THR A 382 -8.23 -8.47 -61.77
N THR A 383 -8.49 -8.85 -60.51
CA THR A 383 -8.45 -7.94 -59.37
C THR A 383 -7.02 -7.42 -59.21
N SER A 384 -6.76 -6.19 -59.65
CA SER A 384 -5.52 -5.50 -59.31
C SER A 384 -5.56 -5.17 -57.82
N LYS A 385 -4.72 -5.82 -57.01
CA LYS A 385 -4.44 -5.37 -55.65
C LYS A 385 -3.86 -3.96 -55.75
N LYS A 386 -4.58 -2.94 -55.24
CA LYS A 386 -3.97 -1.64 -54.95
C LYS A 386 -2.86 -1.87 -53.93
N VAL A 387 -1.63 -1.69 -54.35
CA VAL A 387 -0.48 -1.61 -53.45
C VAL A 387 -0.51 -0.20 -52.88
N ALA A 388 -0.70 -0.06 -51.56
CA ALA A 388 -0.70 1.23 -50.89
C ALA A 388 0.66 1.91 -51.12
N THR A 389 0.64 3.09 -51.73
CA THR A 389 1.82 3.93 -51.94
C THR A 389 1.99 4.89 -50.76
N VAL A 390 3.14 5.58 -50.69
CA VAL A 390 3.44 6.56 -49.63
C VAL A 390 2.38 7.68 -49.53
N GLU A 391 1.65 7.93 -50.63
CA GLU A 391 0.57 8.91 -50.72
C GLU A 391 -0.76 8.47 -50.06
N ASP A 392 -0.94 7.16 -49.82
CA ASP A 392 -2.12 6.61 -49.14
C ASP A 392 -1.96 6.61 -47.60
N ASN A 393 -0.81 7.03 -47.06
CA ASN A 393 -0.65 7.24 -45.63
C ASN A 393 -1.49 8.47 -45.21
N PRO A 394 -2.32 8.36 -44.15
CA PRO A 394 -2.99 9.53 -43.61
C PRO A 394 -1.95 10.59 -43.22
N MET A 395 -2.28 11.88 -43.38
CA MET A 395 -1.44 12.95 -42.84
C MET A 395 -1.18 12.65 -41.36
N ILE A 396 0.10 12.42 -41.03
CA ILE A 396 0.54 12.37 -39.65
C ILE A 396 0.10 13.71 -39.05
N ALA A 397 -0.71 13.68 -37.99
CA ALA A 397 -1.01 14.89 -37.25
C ALA A 397 0.33 15.51 -36.86
N GLU A 398 0.55 16.77 -37.24
CA GLU A 398 1.73 17.49 -36.76
C GLU A 398 1.66 17.43 -35.24
N ASP A 399 2.72 16.93 -34.60
CA ASP A 399 2.88 17.11 -33.17
C ASP A 399 2.83 18.63 -32.97
N ASP A 400 1.85 19.11 -32.20
CA ASP A 400 1.80 20.50 -31.79
C ASP A 400 3.11 20.78 -31.05
N GLU A 401 4.10 21.34 -31.75
CA GLU A 401 5.24 21.96 -31.11
C GLU A 401 4.66 23.16 -30.34
N VAL A 402 4.25 22.91 -29.10
CA VAL A 402 3.96 23.95 -28.13
C VAL A 402 5.29 24.68 -27.95
N ALA A 403 5.47 25.78 -28.68
CA ALA A 403 6.56 26.70 -28.46
C ALA A 403 6.51 27.11 -26.98
N LEU A 404 7.41 26.53 -26.18
CA LEU A 404 7.55 26.79 -24.77
C LEU A 404 8.24 28.16 -24.61
N ASP A 405 7.50 29.23 -24.92
CA ASP A 405 7.95 30.60 -24.66
C ASP A 405 7.78 30.91 -23.16
N ILE A 406 8.66 30.30 -22.36
CA ILE A 406 8.73 30.43 -20.90
C ILE A 406 8.84 31.91 -20.48
N SER A 407 9.50 32.73 -21.30
CA SER A 407 9.67 34.17 -21.06
C SER A 407 8.35 34.95 -21.16
N GLU A 408 7.49 34.60 -22.12
CA GLU A 408 6.19 35.25 -22.31
C GLU A 408 5.21 34.82 -21.21
N ALA A 409 5.21 33.54 -20.86
CA ALA A 409 4.41 33.00 -19.75
C ALA A 409 4.80 33.61 -18.39
N LEU A 410 6.10 33.80 -18.12
CA LEU A 410 6.58 34.43 -16.89
C LEU A 410 6.19 35.91 -16.82
N SER A 411 6.31 36.65 -17.94
CA SER A 411 5.90 38.05 -18.03
C SER A 411 4.38 38.21 -17.79
N GLU A 412 3.57 37.32 -18.38
CA GLU A 412 2.13 37.29 -18.17
C GLU A 412 1.76 36.98 -16.72
N PHE A 413 2.42 35.98 -16.11
CA PHE A 413 2.23 35.62 -14.70
C PHE A 413 2.57 36.78 -13.77
N GLN A 414 3.70 37.46 -13.98
CA GLN A 414 4.09 38.62 -13.19
C GLN A 414 3.08 39.76 -13.30
N LYS A 415 2.56 40.03 -14.51
CA LYS A 415 1.63 41.13 -14.72
C LYS A 415 0.26 40.89 -14.10
N LEU A 416 -0.22 39.65 -14.08
CA LEU A 416 -1.59 39.32 -13.67
C LEU A 416 -1.73 38.90 -12.21
N VAL A 417 -0.69 38.29 -11.63
CA VAL A 417 -0.77 37.60 -10.33
C VAL A 417 0.17 38.22 -9.27
N MET A 418 1.31 38.79 -9.67
CA MET A 418 2.25 39.38 -8.70
C MET A 418 1.79 40.78 -8.28
N VAL A 419 1.83 41.04 -6.98
CA VAL A 419 1.60 42.38 -6.40
C VAL A 419 2.94 43.08 -6.19
N ASP A 420 3.94 42.35 -5.67
CA ASP A 420 5.32 42.79 -5.46
C ASP A 420 6.31 41.71 -5.95
N GLU A 421 7.63 41.96 -5.90
CA GLU A 421 8.67 41.00 -6.36
C GLU A 421 8.64 39.62 -5.66
N ASN A 422 8.08 39.56 -4.44
CA ASN A 422 8.01 38.35 -3.61
C ASN A 422 6.59 37.91 -3.24
N ASN A 423 5.57 38.75 -3.47
CA ASN A 423 4.19 38.47 -3.05
C ASN A 423 3.25 38.46 -4.24
N GLY A 424 2.43 37.41 -4.33
CA GLY A 424 1.38 37.28 -5.34
C GLY A 424 0.03 37.01 -4.71
N ARG A 425 -1.03 37.47 -5.40
CA ARG A 425 -2.41 37.33 -4.94
C ARG A 425 -3.35 37.10 -6.11
N LEU A 426 -4.20 36.07 -5.98
CA LEU A 426 -5.22 35.72 -6.96
C LEU A 426 -6.59 35.69 -6.30
N ASP A 427 -7.40 36.71 -6.60
CA ASP A 427 -8.75 36.90 -6.01
C ASP A 427 -9.86 37.16 -7.04
N ARG A 428 -9.54 37.09 -8.34
CA ARG A 428 -10.46 37.37 -9.45
C ARG A 428 -10.26 36.41 -10.62
N ASN A 429 -11.28 36.31 -11.49
CA ASN A 429 -11.20 35.55 -12.73
C ASN A 429 -10.12 36.12 -13.65
N LEU A 430 -9.38 35.24 -14.34
CA LEU A 430 -8.29 35.62 -15.23
C LEU A 430 -8.49 35.04 -16.62
N GLU A 431 -8.25 35.88 -17.63
CA GLU A 431 -8.08 35.47 -19.02
C GLU A 431 -6.59 35.50 -19.37
N LEU A 432 -6.05 34.33 -19.71
CA LEU A 432 -4.64 34.09 -20.01
C LEU A 432 -4.46 33.89 -21.52
N GLN A 433 -3.29 34.25 -22.02
CA GLN A 433 -2.87 34.04 -23.41
C GLN A 433 -1.98 32.80 -23.51
N THR A 434 -1.20 32.50 -22.47
CA THR A 434 -0.32 31.33 -22.41
C THR A 434 -0.88 30.21 -21.54
N ILE A 435 -0.77 28.97 -22.03
CA ILE A 435 -1.20 27.77 -21.32
C ILE A 435 -0.31 27.51 -20.10
N MET A 436 1.00 27.76 -20.22
CA MET A 436 1.97 27.52 -19.16
C MET A 436 1.71 28.41 -17.93
N ALA A 437 1.30 29.68 -18.11
CA ALA A 437 0.96 30.55 -16.99
C ALA A 437 -0.27 30.02 -16.22
N ARG A 438 -1.26 29.45 -16.92
CA ARG A 438 -2.44 28.83 -16.29
C ARG A 438 -2.05 27.63 -15.44
N ASP A 439 -1.24 26.75 -16.00
CA ASP A 439 -0.87 25.49 -15.35
C ASP A 439 0.03 25.74 -14.13
N GLU A 440 0.92 26.73 -14.18
CA GLU A 440 1.72 27.14 -13.02
C GLU A 440 0.86 27.81 -11.93
N ILE A 441 -0.16 28.60 -12.29
CA ILE A 441 -1.14 29.12 -11.31
C ILE A 441 -1.92 27.97 -10.65
N MET A 442 -2.29 26.94 -11.41
CA MET A 442 -2.97 25.76 -10.87
C MET A 442 -2.05 24.96 -9.94
N ARG A 443 -0.78 24.80 -10.31
CA ARG A 443 0.23 24.16 -9.48
C ARG A 443 0.46 24.93 -8.18
N LEU A 444 0.48 26.25 -8.24
CA LEU A 444 0.51 27.13 -7.08
C LEU A 444 -0.72 26.97 -6.17
N TYR A 445 -1.93 26.86 -6.74
CA TYR A 445 -3.13 26.59 -5.95
C TYR A 445 -3.04 25.24 -5.24
N SER A 446 -2.51 24.20 -5.89
CA SER A 446 -2.37 22.89 -5.24
C SER A 446 -1.48 22.94 -3.98
N ALA A 447 -0.53 23.88 -3.92
CA ALA A 447 0.32 24.11 -2.76
C ALA A 447 -0.45 24.64 -1.52
N THR A 448 -1.69 25.13 -1.64
CA THR A 448 -2.49 25.58 -0.47
C THR A 448 -2.79 24.46 0.53
N ASN A 449 -2.67 23.20 0.11
CA ASN A 449 -3.04 22.03 0.91
C ASN A 449 -1.85 21.32 1.56
N TYR A 450 -0.63 21.86 1.43
CA TYR A 450 0.60 21.23 1.91
C TYR A 450 1.35 22.16 2.87
N ASP A 451 1.96 21.58 3.91
CA ASP A 451 2.77 22.31 4.89
C ASP A 451 4.25 22.40 4.51
N HIS A 452 4.68 21.66 3.48
CA HIS A 452 6.06 21.61 2.98
C HIS A 452 6.10 21.98 1.49
N TYR A 453 6.82 23.04 1.13
CA TYR A 453 6.75 23.67 -0.20
C TYR A 453 7.91 23.32 -1.13
N ASP A 454 8.84 22.47 -0.72
CA ASP A 454 10.10 22.18 -1.43
C ASP A 454 9.91 21.59 -2.85
N SER A 455 8.74 20.99 -3.11
CA SER A 455 8.38 20.42 -4.43
C SER A 455 7.67 21.42 -5.37
N PHE A 456 7.38 22.64 -4.89
CA PHE A 456 6.67 23.67 -5.62
C PHE A 456 7.60 24.84 -5.95
N ALA A 457 8.02 24.89 -7.21
CA ALA A 457 8.87 25.96 -7.74
C ALA A 457 8.31 26.46 -9.08
N PRO A 458 7.23 27.27 -9.09
CA PRO A 458 6.71 27.83 -10.32
C PRO A 458 7.77 28.71 -10.97
N PHE A 459 8.03 28.46 -12.26
CA PHE A 459 9.15 29.07 -12.99
C PHE A 459 10.52 28.96 -12.28
N GLY A 460 10.72 27.92 -11.46
CA GLY A 460 11.98 27.66 -10.76
C GLY A 460 12.21 28.49 -9.48
N ARG A 461 11.23 29.28 -9.02
CA ARG A 461 11.32 30.02 -7.75
C ARG A 461 10.66 29.23 -6.62
N PRO A 462 11.38 28.86 -5.55
CA PRO A 462 10.80 28.12 -4.43
C PRO A 462 9.79 29.00 -3.70
N ILE A 463 8.75 28.36 -3.17
CA ILE A 463 7.67 29.01 -2.42
C ILE A 463 7.97 28.91 -0.92
N LYS A 464 7.73 29.97 -0.16
CA LYS A 464 7.81 29.97 1.31
C LYS A 464 6.47 29.77 2.00
N LYS A 465 5.39 30.30 1.42
CA LYS A 465 4.07 30.27 2.05
C LYS A 465 2.96 30.44 1.03
N VAL A 466 1.90 29.63 1.15
CA VAL A 466 0.67 29.77 0.35
C VAL A 466 -0.53 29.67 1.27
N THR A 467 -1.48 30.59 1.14
CA THR A 467 -2.70 30.62 1.96
C THR A 467 -3.94 30.83 1.11
N ALA A 468 -4.90 29.93 1.24
CA ALA A 468 -6.19 30.04 0.56
C ALA A 468 -7.06 31.18 1.14
N ILE A 469 -7.61 32.01 0.27
CA ILE A 469 -8.60 33.05 0.61
C ILE A 469 -10.00 32.45 0.45
N GLN A 470 -10.59 31.93 1.52
CA GLN A 470 -11.91 31.29 1.44
C GLN A 470 -13.08 32.24 1.12
N LYS A 471 -12.88 33.57 1.20
CA LYS A 471 -13.95 34.57 1.01
C LYS A 471 -14.26 34.93 -0.44
N THR A 472 -13.42 34.53 -1.40
CA THR A 472 -13.55 34.96 -2.81
C THR A 472 -14.55 34.15 -3.63
N GLY A 473 -14.91 32.93 -3.20
CA GLY A 473 -15.74 32.03 -4.00
C GLY A 473 -14.99 31.46 -5.22
N PRO A 474 -15.67 30.74 -6.13
CA PRO A 474 -15.01 30.06 -7.23
C PRO A 474 -14.46 31.03 -8.28
N ILE A 475 -13.21 30.81 -8.69
CA ILE A 475 -12.48 31.63 -9.65
C ILE A 475 -12.27 30.85 -10.96
N TRP A 476 -12.45 31.53 -12.09
CA TRP A 476 -12.29 30.95 -13.42
C TRP A 476 -10.99 31.41 -14.07
N LEU A 477 -10.20 30.45 -14.55
CA LEU A 477 -9.01 30.66 -15.36
C LEU A 477 -9.30 30.18 -16.78
N HIS A 478 -9.26 31.06 -17.76
CA HIS A 478 -9.53 30.73 -19.16
C HIS A 478 -8.35 31.11 -20.04
N CYS A 479 -7.93 30.22 -20.93
CA CYS A 479 -6.91 30.51 -21.94
C CYS A 479 -7.60 30.85 -23.26
N LYS A 480 -7.27 31.97 -23.90
CA LYS A 480 -7.96 32.47 -25.11
C LYS A 480 -7.93 31.53 -26.30
N ASN A 481 -6.95 30.62 -26.35
CA ASN A 481 -6.79 29.66 -27.44
C ASN A 481 -7.51 28.32 -27.19
N GLU A 482 -8.17 28.16 -26.04
CA GLU A 482 -8.88 26.94 -25.68
C GLU A 482 -10.38 27.18 -25.49
N ASN A 483 -11.20 26.16 -25.77
CA ASN A 483 -12.64 26.21 -25.51
C ASN A 483 -13.01 25.87 -24.05
N TYR A 484 -12.03 25.56 -23.21
CA TYR A 484 -12.22 25.10 -21.84
C TYR A 484 -11.71 26.13 -20.82
N SER A 485 -12.30 26.14 -19.63
CA SER A 485 -11.90 27.00 -18.52
C SER A 485 -11.73 26.17 -17.25
N VAL A 486 -10.68 26.44 -16.49
CA VAL A 486 -10.40 25.78 -15.21
C VAL A 486 -11.08 26.55 -14.08
N GLN A 487 -11.78 25.85 -13.21
CA GLN A 487 -12.47 26.43 -12.05
C GLN A 487 -11.69 26.09 -10.77
N LEU A 488 -11.19 27.13 -10.09
CA LEU A 488 -10.61 27.03 -8.75
C LEU A 488 -11.70 27.25 -7.69
N PRO A 489 -11.75 26.43 -6.61
CA PRO A 489 -12.76 26.59 -5.54
C PRO A 489 -12.67 27.91 -4.77
N CYS A 490 -11.46 28.47 -4.62
CA CYS A 490 -11.23 29.74 -3.93
C CYS A 490 -9.96 30.43 -4.46
N GLY A 491 -9.79 31.71 -4.13
CA GLY A 491 -8.55 32.45 -4.39
C GLY A 491 -7.45 32.12 -3.39
N PHE A 492 -6.24 32.62 -3.62
CA PHE A 492 -5.09 32.37 -2.73
C PHE A 492 -4.04 33.48 -2.80
N GLU A 493 -3.27 33.61 -1.73
CA GLU A 493 -2.09 34.46 -1.60
C GLU A 493 -0.85 33.59 -1.46
N PHE A 494 0.27 34.00 -2.06
CA PHE A 494 1.52 33.25 -1.99
C PHE A 494 2.74 34.17 -1.89
N GLU A 495 3.77 33.65 -1.22
CA GLU A 495 5.06 34.30 -0.97
C GLU A 495 6.21 33.40 -1.44
N PHE A 496 7.15 33.98 -2.19
CA PHE A 496 8.39 33.34 -2.66
C PHE A 496 9.57 33.50 -1.69
#